data_AF-A0A387G1G3-F1
#
_entry.id   AF-A0A387G1G3-F1
#
_cell.length_a   1.000
_cell.length_b   1.000
_cell.length_c   1.000
_cell.angle_alpha   90.00
_cell.angle_beta   90.00
_cell.angle_gamma   90.00
#
_symmetry.space_group_name_H-M   'P 1'
#
loop_
_entity.id
_entity.type
_entity.pdbx_description
1 polymer ?
#
loop_
_entity_poly.entity_id
_entity_poly.type
_entity_poly.pdbx_seq_one_letter_code
_entity_poly.pdbx_strand_id
1 'polypeptide(L)'
;MLGEDLELLEAIVSNSDNLTYGSIISVIHGDDERITALTDDGFDELTQMLSHARRLPEAWNDFLDGFDSLSDPDAIARIKAKSPR
;
A
#
# COMPACT_ATOMS: atom_id res chain seq x y z
N MET A 1 -13.13 3.03 3.26
CA MET A 1 -12.16 2.50 2.27
C MET A 1 -11.24 3.63 1.84
N LEU A 2 -9.95 3.36 1.62
CA LEU A 2 -8.94 4.38 1.31
C LEU A 2 -9.08 4.99 -0.09
N GLY A 3 -9.83 4.36 -1.00
CA GLY A 3 -9.97 4.85 -2.39
C GLY A 3 -8.71 4.68 -3.23
N GLU A 4 -7.72 3.95 -2.72
CA GLU A 4 -6.43 3.71 -3.36
C GLU A 4 -6.50 2.73 -4.52
N ASP A 5 -5.44 2.70 -5.33
CA ASP A 5 -5.27 1.64 -6.30
C ASP A 5 -4.95 0.31 -5.61
N LEU A 6 -5.52 -0.78 -6.14
CA LEU A 6 -5.33 -2.10 -5.55
C LEU A 6 -3.88 -2.54 -5.60
N GLU A 7 -3.18 -2.30 -6.72
CA GLU A 7 -1.79 -2.71 -6.87
C GLU A 7 -0.86 -1.96 -5.91
N LEU A 8 -1.18 -0.70 -5.57
CA LEU A 8 -0.46 0.04 -4.54
C LEU A 8 -0.66 -0.59 -3.16
N LEU A 9 -1.91 -0.91 -2.81
CA LEU A 9 -2.22 -1.54 -1.52
C LEU A 9 -1.54 -2.90 -1.41
N GLU A 10 -1.60 -3.72 -2.46
CA GLU A 10 -0.95 -5.03 -2.54
C GLU A 10 0.57 -4.92 -2.43
N ALA A 11 1.19 -3.96 -3.13
CA ALA A 11 2.63 -3.70 -3.03
C ALA A 11 3.04 -3.37 -1.58
N ILE A 12 2.27 -2.51 -0.91
CA ILE A 12 2.52 -2.15 0.49
C ILE A 12 2.40 -3.37 1.41
N VAL A 13 1.29 -4.11 1.34
CA VAL A 13 1.04 -5.21 2.29
C VAL A 13 1.81 -6.50 1.96
N SER A 14 2.44 -6.58 0.79
CA SER A 14 3.31 -7.71 0.40
C SER A 14 4.58 -7.81 1.24
N ASN A 15 5.05 -6.69 1.79
CA ASN A 15 6.18 -6.64 2.71
C ASN A 15 5.69 -6.21 4.09
N SER A 16 5.77 -7.13 5.06
CA SER A 16 5.33 -6.87 6.44
C SER A 16 6.13 -5.77 7.13
N ASP A 17 7.34 -5.46 6.67
CA ASP A 17 8.21 -4.45 7.28
C ASP A 17 7.80 -3.01 6.89
N ASN A 18 6.86 -2.86 5.95
CA ASN A 18 6.34 -1.56 5.54
C ASN A 18 5.45 -0.91 6.61
N LEU A 19 4.87 -1.72 7.50
CA LEU A 19 4.00 -1.27 8.59
C LEU A 19 4.47 -1.89 9.91
N THR A 20 3.99 -1.35 11.03
CA THR A 20 4.32 -1.89 12.35
C THR A 20 3.82 -3.32 12.55
N TYR A 21 4.49 -4.05 13.46
CA TYR A 21 4.11 -5.43 13.78
C TYR A 21 2.66 -5.50 14.28
N GLY A 22 1.86 -6.36 13.67
CA GLY A 22 0.44 -6.49 13.96
C GLY A 22 -0.47 -5.60 13.10
N SER A 23 0.09 -4.72 12.25
CA SER A 23 -0.70 -3.92 11.29
C SER A 23 -1.24 -4.77 10.14
N ILE A 24 -0.43 -5.70 9.63
CA ILE A 24 -0.81 -6.63 8.56
C ILE A 24 -1.06 -8.00 9.18
N ILE A 25 -2.22 -8.58 8.88
CA ILE A 25 -2.61 -9.93 9.31
C ILE A 25 -2.84 -10.82 8.08
N SER A 26 -2.34 -12.04 8.14
CA SER A 26 -2.65 -13.08 7.15
C SER A 26 -3.59 -14.10 7.77
N VAL A 27 -4.77 -14.25 7.20
CA VAL A 27 -5.73 -15.28 7.55
C VAL A 27 -5.56 -16.43 6.56
N ILE A 28 -5.17 -17.61 7.07
CA ILE A 28 -5.07 -18.84 6.29
C ILE A 28 -6.39 -19.60 6.47
N HIS A 29 -7.10 -19.81 5.39
CA HIS A 29 -8.31 -20.62 5.35
C HIS A 29 -7.94 -22.12 5.24
N GLY A 30 -8.90 -23.00 5.56
CA GLY A 30 -8.66 -24.44 5.59
C GLY A 30 -8.42 -25.09 4.21
N ASP A 31 -8.60 -24.34 3.13
CA ASP A 31 -8.33 -24.69 1.73
C ASP A 31 -7.03 -24.06 1.20
N ASP A 32 -6.16 -23.60 2.10
CA ASP A 32 -4.91 -22.89 1.82
C ASP A 32 -5.09 -21.53 1.11
N GLU A 33 -6.32 -21.01 1.02
CA GLU A 33 -6.55 -19.64 0.60
C GLU A 33 -6.00 -18.68 1.67
N ARG A 34 -5.22 -17.69 1.24
CA ARG A 34 -4.67 -16.64 2.10
C ARG A 34 -5.37 -15.33 1.82
N ILE A 35 -5.96 -14.76 2.86
CA ILE A 35 -6.44 -13.38 2.83
C ILE A 35 -5.47 -12.51 3.65
N THR A 36 -4.97 -11.46 3.01
CA THR A 36 -4.24 -10.39 3.71
C THR A 36 -5.23 -9.31 4.13
N ALA A 37 -5.21 -8.93 5.39
CA ALA A 37 -6.04 -7.86 5.93
C ALA A 37 -5.21 -6.91 6.80
N LEU A 38 -5.77 -5.74 7.09
CA LEU A 38 -5.20 -4.75 8.00
C LEU A 38 -6.00 -4.74 9.30
N THR A 39 -5.31 -4.54 10.42
CA THR A 39 -5.97 -4.13 11.66
C THR A 39 -6.43 -2.67 11.56
N ASP A 40 -7.24 -2.23 12.51
CA ASP A 40 -7.68 -0.83 12.58
C ASP A 40 -6.48 0.12 12.70
N ASP A 41 -5.54 -0.19 13.60
CA ASP A 41 -4.28 0.55 13.74
C ASP A 41 -3.44 0.51 12.45
N GLY A 42 -3.38 -0.64 11.76
CA GLY A 42 -2.68 -0.77 10.49
C GLY A 42 -3.32 0.04 9.35
N PHE A 43 -4.64 0.21 9.37
CA PHE A 43 -5.36 1.07 8.43
C PHE A 43 -5.01 2.56 8.66
N ASP A 44 -4.96 2.99 9.91
CA ASP A 44 -4.56 4.35 10.27
C ASP A 44 -3.10 4.63 9.94
N GLU A 45 -2.20 3.67 10.21
CA GLU A 45 -0.79 3.74 9.87
C GLU A 45 -0.58 3.88 8.34
N LEU A 46 -1.26 3.04 7.56
CA LEU A 46 -1.23 3.11 6.10
C LEU A 46 -1.72 4.49 5.60
N THR A 47 -2.81 5.01 6.19
CA THR A 47 -3.33 6.34 5.86
C THR A 47 -2.30 7.44 6.12
N GLN A 48 -1.60 7.37 7.26
CA GLN A 48 -0.55 8.32 7.62
C GLN A 48 0.67 8.20 6.71
N MET A 49 1.10 6.98 6.38
CA MET A 49 2.21 6.72 5.46
C MET A 49 1.93 7.33 4.07
N LEU A 50 0.76 7.07 3.51
CA LEU A 50 0.34 7.63 2.21
C LEU A 50 0.24 9.15 2.25
N SER A 51 -0.30 9.70 3.33
CA SER A 51 -0.39 11.15 3.54
C SER A 51 1.00 11.80 3.64
N HIS A 52 1.97 11.10 4.24
CA HIS A 52 3.35 11.58 4.33
C HIS A 52 4.05 11.55 2.96
N ALA A 53 3.94 10.43 2.24
CA ALA A 53 4.57 10.26 0.93
C ALA A 53 4.06 11.28 -0.10
N ARG A 54 2.78 11.67 -0.03
CA ARG A 54 2.15 12.63 -0.95
C ARG A 54 2.45 14.10 -0.66
N ARG A 55 3.18 14.43 0.40
CA ARG A 55 3.47 15.83 0.76
C ARG A 55 4.23 16.59 -0.32
N LEU A 56 5.07 15.90 -1.08
CA LEU A 56 5.84 16.46 -2.18
C LEU A 56 5.78 15.53 -3.39
N PRO A 57 5.68 16.06 -4.63
CA PRO A 57 5.68 15.23 -5.84
C PRO A 57 6.91 14.33 -5.94
N GLU A 58 8.08 14.84 -5.54
CA GLU A 58 9.35 14.08 -5.55
C GLU A 58 9.30 12.94 -4.53
N ALA A 59 8.88 13.21 -3.30
CA ALA A 59 8.72 12.20 -2.27
C ALA A 59 7.70 11.11 -2.67
N TRP A 60 6.66 11.50 -3.41
CA TRP A 60 5.70 10.53 -3.93
C TRP A 60 6.29 9.64 -5.01
N ASN A 61 7.14 10.18 -5.89
CA ASN A 61 7.86 9.37 -6.88
C ASN A 61 8.85 8.44 -6.18
N ASP A 62 9.67 8.95 -5.27
CA ASP A 62 10.66 8.17 -4.52
C ASP A 62 9.99 7.04 -3.72
N PHE A 63 8.81 7.30 -3.15
CA PHE A 63 8.01 6.30 -2.46
C PHE A 63 7.57 5.18 -3.40
N LEU A 64 7.06 5.51 -4.59
CA LEU A 64 6.62 4.52 -5.58
C LEU A 64 7.78 3.71 -6.15
N ASP A 65 8.93 4.34 -6.37
CA ASP A 65 10.16 3.69 -6.84
C ASP A 65 10.71 2.68 -5.81
N GLY A 66 10.29 2.77 -4.55
CA GLY A 66 10.63 1.82 -3.49
C GLY A 66 9.93 0.46 -3.58
N PHE A 67 8.94 0.30 -4.48
CA PHE A 67 8.21 -0.95 -4.66
C PHE A 67 8.62 -1.67 -5.94
N ASP A 68 9.42 -2.73 -5.83
CA ASP A 68 9.87 -3.54 -6.98
C ASP A 68 8.70 -4.13 -7.79
N SER A 69 7.53 -4.35 -7.16
CA SER A 69 6.32 -4.86 -7.81
C SER A 69 5.60 -3.82 -8.67
N LEU A 70 5.85 -2.52 -8.46
CA LEU A 70 5.25 -1.41 -9.21
C LEU A 70 6.16 -0.97 -10.36
N SER A 71 6.42 -1.87 -11.31
CA SER A 71 7.25 -1.59 -12.49
C SER A 71 6.46 -1.24 -13.75
N ASP A 72 5.15 -1.49 -13.77
CA ASP A 72 4.27 -1.15 -14.89
C ASP A 72 3.98 0.37 -14.95
N PRO A 73 4.39 1.07 -16.03
CA PRO A 73 4.10 2.49 -16.18
C PRO A 73 2.60 2.84 -16.17
N ASP A 74 1.75 1.94 -16.66
CA ASP A 74 0.31 2.15 -16.68
C ASP A 74 -0.28 2.07 -15.27
N ALA A 75 0.19 1.13 -14.44
CA ALA A 75 -0.14 1.06 -13.03
C ALA A 75 0.26 2.34 -12.28
N ILE A 76 1.51 2.79 -12.48
CA ILE A 76 2.02 4.03 -11.87
C ILE A 76 1.17 5.23 -12.29
N ALA A 77 0.77 5.32 -13.56
CA ALA A 77 -0.10 6.40 -14.04
C ALA A 77 -1.48 6.37 -13.37
N ARG A 78 -2.10 5.19 -13.22
CA ARG A 78 -3.39 5.04 -12.52
C ARG A 78 -3.29 5.41 -11.04
N ILE A 79 -2.23 4.97 -10.37
CA ILE A 79 -1.94 5.30 -8.96
C ILE A 79 -1.81 6.81 -8.78
N LYS A 80 -1.01 7.47 -9.62
CA LYS A 80 -0.84 8.93 -9.57
C LYS A 80 -2.12 9.69 -9.90
N ALA A 81 -2.99 9.15 -10.76
CA ALA A 81 -4.28 9.75 -11.08
C ALA A 81 -5.31 9.66 -9.93
N LYS A 82 -5.24 8.63 -9.08
CA LYS A 82 -6.10 8.44 -7.91
C LYS A 82 -5.64 9.22 -6.68
N SER A 83 -4.36 9.57 -6.62
CA SER A 83 -3.81 10.40 -5.54
C SER A 83 -4.51 11.76 -5.51
N PRO A 84 -5.19 12.14 -4.42
CA PRO A 84 -5.71 13.50 -4.27
C PRO A 84 -4.52 14.47 -4.25
N ARG A 85 -4.70 15.64 -4.88
CA ARG A 85 -3.77 16.77 -4.80
C ARG A 85 -3.79 17.40 -3.41
#